data_AF-A2DSZ3-F1
#
_entry.id   AF-A2DSZ3-F1
#
_cell.length_a   1.000
_cell.length_b   1.000
_cell.length_c   1.000
_cell.angle_alpha   90.00
_cell.angle_beta   90.00
_cell.angle_gamma   90.00
#
_symmetry.space_group_name_H-M   'P 1'
#
loop_
_entity.id
_entity.type
_entity.pdbx_description
1 polymer ?
#
loop_
_entity_poly.entity_id
_entity_poly.type
_entity_poly.pdbx_seq_one_letter_code
_entity_poly.pdbx_strand_id
1 'polypeptide(L)'
;MSSSAFSTLPLKKLIVFNQDEYFYGSNMDGILNFPNLKTIEITSDSKYIYLINYNIEEIITPVDPNFRCTINIAGCPKLKNLPNGIEYVKNVGDLPEVESVDLSFCKRIYRNSFFNCPKLKRIIGWGDHEMTVEPSLFELCPMIDINIWNNNLKFYGVTMFSDKYSPLQYSYIKELTINSSKIPTFYGCKQLKKVVFIEGCGIREIDYHAFENCESLTDVQLCNSIESISPYAFANTNISNLDLTNVRQIALTAFYNTPLKEIIINNNIFQSRPDYYWPTDVVLLEYNERNHSKFRNFICLSGKFGSQGIDNSRFCEIY
;
A
#
# COMPACT_ATOMS: atom_id res chain seq x y z
N MET A 1 -18.72 -7.04 36.47
CA MET A 1 -19.84 -7.86 36.98
C MET A 1 -20.82 -8.07 35.84
N SER A 2 -20.89 -9.27 35.24
CA SER A 2 -21.93 -9.59 34.25
C SER A 2 -23.25 -9.80 34.98
N SER A 3 -24.06 -8.76 35.06
CA SER A 3 -25.42 -8.89 35.58
C SER A 3 -26.25 -9.68 34.56
N SER A 4 -26.67 -10.88 34.94
CA SER A 4 -27.59 -11.75 34.17
C SER A 4 -28.96 -11.09 33.90
N ALA A 5 -29.24 -9.93 34.50
CA ALA A 5 -30.45 -9.17 34.24
C ALA A 5 -30.40 -8.40 32.91
N PHE A 6 -29.21 -8.04 32.41
CA PHE A 6 -29.11 -7.30 31.14
C PHE A 6 -29.25 -8.21 29.90
N SER A 7 -28.85 -9.48 30.02
CA SER A 7 -28.92 -10.46 28.91
C SER A 7 -30.34 -10.87 28.54
N THR A 8 -31.32 -10.63 29.41
CA THR A 8 -32.74 -10.88 29.13
C THR A 8 -33.45 -9.67 28.53
N LEU A 9 -32.81 -8.49 28.51
CA LEU A 9 -33.44 -7.29 27.95
C LEU A 9 -33.51 -7.39 26.41
N PRO A 10 -34.67 -7.10 25.80
CA PRO A 10 -34.84 -7.13 24.34
C PRO A 10 -34.28 -5.87 23.66
N LEU A 11 -33.25 -5.24 24.25
CA LEU A 11 -32.68 -3.98 23.78
C LEU A 11 -32.04 -4.19 22.41
N LYS A 12 -32.56 -3.48 21.40
CA LYS A 12 -32.04 -3.53 20.02
C LYS A 12 -31.17 -2.34 19.64
N LYS A 13 -31.33 -1.23 20.35
CA LYS A 13 -30.64 0.04 20.08
C LYS A 13 -30.12 0.63 21.39
N LEU A 14 -28.88 1.08 21.37
CA LEU A 14 -28.25 1.82 22.46
C LEU A 14 -27.89 3.21 21.96
N ILE A 15 -28.26 4.24 22.72
CA ILE A 15 -27.77 5.61 22.51
C ILE A 15 -26.65 5.84 23.50
N VAL A 16 -25.47 6.14 22.98
CA VAL A 16 -24.26 6.35 23.75
C VAL A 16 -24.02 7.85 23.83
N PHE A 17 -24.20 8.37 25.03
CA PHE A 17 -23.78 9.70 25.41
C PHE A 17 -22.47 9.57 26.17
N ASN A 18 -21.40 10.21 25.69
CA ASN A 18 -20.12 10.15 26.38
C ASN A 18 -19.55 11.53 26.63
N GLN A 19 -19.43 11.91 27.92
CA GLN A 19 -18.69 13.09 28.35
C GLN A 19 -17.22 12.79 28.62
N ASP A 20 -16.86 11.52 28.79
CA ASP A 20 -15.48 11.09 29.01
C ASP A 20 -14.82 10.70 27.67
N GLU A 21 -13.52 10.98 27.55
CA GLU A 21 -12.76 10.86 26.30
C GLU A 21 -12.70 9.44 25.70
N TYR A 22 -13.20 8.43 26.41
CA TYR A 22 -13.14 7.04 25.99
C TYR A 22 -14.48 6.35 26.24
N PHE A 23 -15.15 5.94 25.17
CA PHE A 23 -16.13 4.87 25.27
C PHE A 23 -15.32 3.58 25.26
N TYR A 24 -15.31 2.78 26.33
CA TYR A 24 -14.54 1.55 26.40
C TYR A 24 -15.50 0.36 26.24
N GLY A 25 -15.91 0.07 25.01
CA GLY A 25 -16.64 -1.15 24.66
C GLY A 25 -15.90 -2.49 25.00
N SER A 26 -14.92 -2.51 25.88
CA SER A 26 -14.42 -3.73 26.51
C SER A 26 -15.44 -4.31 27.50
N ASN A 27 -15.15 -5.48 28.08
CA ASN A 27 -15.92 -6.10 29.18
C ASN A 27 -16.24 -5.17 30.37
N MET A 28 -15.64 -3.98 30.43
CA MET A 28 -15.85 -2.98 31.49
C MET A 28 -17.17 -2.19 31.35
N ASP A 29 -17.64 -1.90 30.13
CA ASP A 29 -18.83 -1.03 29.94
C ASP A 29 -20.16 -1.82 29.88
N GLY A 30 -20.09 -3.16 29.95
CA GLY A 30 -21.27 -4.02 30.09
C GLY A 30 -22.16 -4.15 28.85
N ILE A 31 -21.81 -3.55 27.71
CA ILE A 31 -22.62 -3.58 26.48
C ILE A 31 -22.64 -4.97 25.83
N LEU A 32 -21.57 -5.75 26.00
CA LEU A 32 -21.54 -7.18 25.61
C LEU A 32 -22.63 -8.01 26.32
N ASN A 33 -23.29 -7.47 27.34
CA ASN A 33 -24.43 -8.13 28.00
C ASN A 33 -25.76 -7.95 27.26
N PHE A 34 -25.83 -7.24 26.12
CA PHE A 34 -27.06 -7.08 25.34
C PHE A 34 -27.04 -7.96 24.07
N PRO A 35 -27.48 -9.23 24.14
CA PRO A 35 -27.35 -10.18 23.02
C PRO A 35 -28.22 -9.81 21.80
N ASN A 36 -29.23 -8.96 21.99
CA ASN A 36 -30.14 -8.50 20.94
C ASN A 36 -29.76 -7.13 20.36
N LEU A 37 -28.67 -6.51 20.84
CA LEU A 37 -28.24 -5.19 20.40
C LEU A 37 -27.76 -5.26 18.95
N LYS A 38 -28.36 -4.45 18.09
CA LYS A 38 -28.04 -4.36 16.66
C LYS A 38 -27.51 -3.00 16.25
N THR A 39 -27.93 -1.94 16.93
CA THR A 39 -27.61 -0.57 16.53
C THR A 39 -27.03 0.20 17.70
N ILE A 40 -25.95 0.94 17.44
CA ILE A 40 -25.40 1.92 18.39
C ILE A 40 -25.53 3.30 17.75
N GLU A 41 -26.18 4.22 18.45
CA GLU A 41 -26.22 5.64 18.09
C GLU A 41 -25.24 6.40 18.96
N ILE A 42 -24.36 7.15 18.33
CA ILE A 42 -23.32 7.94 18.97
C ILE A 42 -23.76 9.41 18.98
N THR A 43 -23.63 10.12 20.10
CA THR A 43 -23.93 11.56 20.19
C THR A 43 -22.74 12.43 19.77
N SER A 44 -22.99 13.72 19.50
CA SER A 44 -21.99 14.71 19.05
C SER A 44 -20.76 14.83 19.94
N ASP A 45 -20.92 14.50 21.22
CA ASP A 45 -19.88 14.66 22.24
C ASP A 45 -18.88 13.49 22.25
N SER A 46 -19.22 12.39 21.59
CA SER A 46 -18.43 11.16 21.60
C SER A 46 -17.26 11.22 20.61
N LYS A 47 -16.09 11.62 21.12
CA LYS A 47 -14.85 11.77 20.32
C LYS A 47 -14.12 10.45 20.06
N TYR A 48 -14.43 9.38 20.78
CA TYR A 48 -13.73 8.10 20.66
C TYR A 48 -14.73 6.94 20.65
N ILE A 49 -14.71 6.16 19.57
CA ILE A 49 -15.60 5.03 19.34
C ILE A 49 -14.78 3.75 19.40
N TYR A 50 -14.93 3.00 20.49
CA TYR A 50 -14.25 1.72 20.71
C TYR A 50 -15.26 0.57 20.68
N LEU A 51 -15.15 -0.30 19.69
CA LEU A 51 -16.06 -1.43 19.49
C LEU A 51 -15.25 -2.65 19.07
N ILE A 52 -14.93 -3.51 20.04
CA ILE A 52 -14.17 -4.74 19.82
C ILE A 52 -15.04 -5.95 20.09
N ASN A 53 -15.18 -6.83 19.10
CA ASN A 53 -15.91 -8.10 19.20
C ASN A 53 -17.42 -7.93 19.47
N TYR A 54 -18.06 -6.94 18.84
CA TYR A 54 -19.50 -6.71 18.95
C TYR A 54 -20.31 -7.30 17.80
N ASN A 55 -21.49 -7.83 18.10
CA ASN A 55 -22.42 -8.35 17.09
C ASN A 55 -23.46 -7.30 16.63
N ILE A 56 -23.01 -6.08 16.42
CA ILE A 56 -23.85 -4.98 15.92
C ILE A 56 -23.87 -4.95 14.40
N GLU A 57 -24.94 -4.41 13.83
CA GLU A 57 -25.18 -4.27 12.39
C GLU A 57 -24.90 -2.85 11.89
N GLU A 58 -25.11 -1.84 12.74
CA GLU A 58 -25.09 -0.43 12.33
C GLU A 58 -24.57 0.50 13.43
N ILE A 59 -23.83 1.52 13.02
CA ILE A 59 -23.49 2.67 13.85
C ILE A 59 -24.16 3.92 13.26
N ILE A 60 -24.97 4.62 14.05
CA ILE A 60 -25.58 5.89 13.67
C ILE A 60 -24.70 7.00 14.24
N THR A 61 -24.20 7.88 13.36
CA THR A 61 -23.45 9.08 13.76
C THR A 61 -24.32 10.32 13.79
N PRO A 62 -23.92 11.35 14.56
CA PRO A 62 -24.61 12.63 14.59
C PRO A 62 -24.70 13.29 13.21
N VAL A 63 -25.78 14.03 12.95
CA VAL A 63 -25.96 14.85 11.74
C VAL A 63 -25.25 16.22 11.88
N ASP A 64 -24.10 16.24 12.56
CA ASP A 64 -23.29 17.44 12.75
C ASP A 64 -22.10 17.41 11.79
N PRO A 65 -21.97 18.36 10.85
CA PRO A 65 -20.83 18.41 9.92
C PRO A 65 -19.48 18.61 10.63
N ASN A 66 -19.47 19.11 11.87
CA ASN A 66 -18.28 19.29 12.68
C ASN A 66 -17.94 18.08 13.54
N PHE A 67 -18.78 17.05 13.56
CA PHE A 67 -18.52 15.84 14.33
C PHE A 67 -17.22 15.20 13.89
N ARG A 68 -16.31 14.95 14.83
CA ARG A 68 -15.05 14.26 14.59
C ARG A 68 -14.87 13.14 15.61
N CYS A 69 -14.40 12.00 15.14
CA CYS A 69 -14.16 10.85 16.00
C CYS A 69 -12.84 10.13 15.70
N THR A 70 -12.31 9.51 16.73
CA THR A 70 -11.31 8.45 16.62
C THR A 70 -12.02 7.10 16.67
N ILE A 71 -11.66 6.18 15.79
CA ILE A 71 -12.25 4.84 15.75
C ILE A 71 -11.25 3.75 16.12
N ASN A 72 -11.71 2.80 16.90
CA ASN A 72 -11.07 1.53 17.20
C ASN A 72 -12.15 0.44 17.14
N ILE A 73 -12.41 -0.08 15.93
CA ILE A 73 -13.58 -0.89 15.61
C ILE A 73 -13.11 -2.17 14.92
N ALA A 74 -13.11 -3.28 15.63
CA ALA A 74 -12.63 -4.56 15.11
C ALA A 74 -13.48 -5.74 15.56
N GLY A 75 -13.46 -6.82 14.78
CA GLY A 75 -14.18 -8.06 15.11
C GLY A 75 -15.69 -7.87 15.17
N CYS A 76 -16.25 -6.99 14.34
CA CYS A 76 -17.69 -6.73 14.28
C CYS A 76 -18.29 -7.37 13.01
N PRO A 77 -18.65 -8.68 13.04
CA PRO A 77 -18.89 -9.48 11.83
C PRO A 77 -20.14 -9.10 11.04
N LYS A 78 -21.05 -8.29 11.60
CA LYS A 78 -22.28 -7.85 10.94
C LYS A 78 -22.32 -6.36 10.66
N LEU A 79 -21.30 -5.62 11.09
CA LEU A 79 -21.29 -4.17 10.99
C LEU A 79 -21.15 -3.77 9.52
N LYS A 80 -22.11 -2.99 9.03
CA LYS A 80 -22.19 -2.61 7.61
C LYS A 80 -21.54 -1.27 7.31
N ASN A 81 -21.41 -0.39 8.31
CA ASN A 81 -20.92 0.95 8.14
C ASN A 81 -19.97 1.38 9.26
N LEU A 82 -19.00 2.20 8.91
CA LEU A 82 -18.17 2.91 9.87
C LEU A 82 -18.76 4.30 10.13
N PRO A 83 -18.38 4.95 11.26
CA PRO A 83 -18.75 6.33 11.54
C PRO A 83 -18.29 7.30 10.45
N ASN A 84 -19.06 8.36 10.21
CA ASN A 84 -18.59 9.53 9.45
C ASN A 84 -17.71 10.44 10.34
N GLY A 85 -16.96 11.36 9.71
CA GLY A 85 -16.16 12.33 10.44
C GLY A 85 -14.91 11.72 11.11
N ILE A 86 -14.39 10.62 10.58
CA ILE A 86 -13.22 9.95 11.15
C ILE A 86 -11.99 10.86 11.04
N GLU A 87 -11.40 11.19 12.19
CA GLU A 87 -10.15 11.95 12.30
C GLU A 87 -8.95 11.03 12.51
N TYR A 88 -9.12 9.92 13.23
CA TYR A 88 -8.05 8.95 13.49
C TYR A 88 -8.58 7.51 13.42
N VAL A 89 -7.86 6.65 12.70
CA VAL A 89 -8.14 5.21 12.61
C VAL A 89 -7.09 4.46 13.40
N LYS A 90 -7.42 3.98 14.60
CA LYS A 90 -6.45 3.32 15.51
C LYS A 90 -6.25 1.85 15.19
N ASN A 91 -7.33 1.08 15.18
CA ASN A 91 -7.33 -0.32 14.81
C ASN A 91 -8.71 -0.62 14.23
N VAL A 92 -8.74 -0.99 12.96
CA VAL A 92 -9.96 -1.35 12.26
C VAL A 92 -9.69 -2.64 11.52
N GLY A 93 -10.58 -3.62 11.60
CA GLY A 93 -10.36 -4.88 10.91
C GLY A 93 -11.36 -5.95 11.29
N ASP A 94 -11.33 -7.05 10.56
CA ASP A 94 -12.29 -8.15 10.71
C ASP A 94 -13.75 -7.65 10.58
N LEU A 95 -13.98 -6.81 9.56
CA LEU A 95 -15.26 -6.20 9.22
C LEU A 95 -15.75 -6.70 7.85
N PRO A 96 -16.35 -7.90 7.78
CA PRO A 96 -16.66 -8.56 6.51
C PRO A 96 -17.83 -7.93 5.74
N GLU A 97 -18.63 -7.09 6.38
CA GLU A 97 -19.81 -6.46 5.77
C GLU A 97 -19.58 -4.99 5.38
N VAL A 98 -18.46 -4.37 5.76
CA VAL A 98 -18.15 -2.98 5.41
C VAL A 98 -17.68 -2.88 3.96
N GLU A 99 -18.40 -2.11 3.15
CA GLU A 99 -18.10 -1.93 1.71
C GLU A 99 -17.31 -0.65 1.41
N SER A 100 -17.45 0.37 2.26
CA SER A 100 -16.82 1.67 2.09
C SER A 100 -16.45 2.32 3.41
N VAL A 101 -15.44 3.19 3.37
CA VAL A 101 -15.09 4.09 4.48
C VAL A 101 -14.87 5.50 3.96
N ASP A 102 -15.36 6.47 4.73
CA ASP A 102 -15.11 7.89 4.50
C ASP A 102 -13.95 8.40 5.36
N LEU A 103 -12.86 8.77 4.70
CA LEU A 103 -11.65 9.30 5.31
C LEU A 103 -11.41 10.77 4.94
N SER A 104 -12.42 11.51 4.47
CA SER A 104 -12.31 12.92 4.05
C SER A 104 -11.86 13.89 5.15
N PHE A 105 -11.83 13.46 6.42
CA PHE A 105 -11.29 14.24 7.54
C PHE A 105 -10.16 13.53 8.29
N CYS A 106 -9.70 12.38 7.80
CA CYS A 106 -8.79 11.51 8.53
C CYS A 106 -7.37 12.08 8.52
N LYS A 107 -6.83 12.38 9.68
CA LYS A 107 -5.45 12.87 9.84
C LYS A 107 -4.44 11.74 9.89
N ARG A 108 -4.83 10.57 10.41
CA ARG A 108 -3.92 9.42 10.53
C ARG A 108 -4.62 8.07 10.54
N ILE A 109 -4.04 7.14 9.78
CA ILE A 109 -4.35 5.71 9.83
C ILE A 109 -3.17 4.98 10.46
N TYR A 110 -3.42 4.27 11.55
CA TYR A 110 -2.40 3.50 12.25
C TYR A 110 -2.19 2.13 11.61
N ARG A 111 -1.03 1.54 11.90
CA ARG A 111 -0.55 0.26 11.34
C ARG A 111 -1.61 -0.84 11.42
N ASN A 112 -1.67 -1.68 10.39
CA ASN A 112 -2.57 -2.84 10.28
C ASN A 112 -4.08 -2.49 10.30
N SER A 113 -4.45 -1.23 10.09
CA SER A 113 -5.86 -0.86 9.98
C SER A 113 -6.45 -1.34 8.64
N PHE A 114 -7.75 -1.56 8.66
CA PHE A 114 -8.54 -2.22 7.63
C PHE A 114 -8.02 -3.62 7.27
N PHE A 115 -7.45 -4.36 8.23
CA PHE A 115 -7.09 -5.76 8.03
C PHE A 115 -8.35 -6.62 7.86
N ASN A 116 -8.35 -7.54 6.90
CA ASN A 116 -9.42 -8.53 6.72
C ASN A 116 -10.83 -7.90 6.64
N CYS A 117 -11.00 -6.90 5.76
CA CYS A 117 -12.30 -6.34 5.40
C CYS A 117 -12.70 -6.80 3.99
N PRO A 118 -13.18 -8.06 3.81
CA PRO A 118 -13.33 -8.71 2.52
C PRO A 118 -14.34 -8.10 1.54
N LYS A 119 -15.13 -7.10 1.95
CA LYS A 119 -16.04 -6.35 1.06
C LYS A 119 -15.63 -4.89 0.87
N LEU A 120 -14.61 -4.42 1.58
CA LEU A 120 -14.16 -3.03 1.50
C LEU A 120 -13.54 -2.77 0.13
N LYS A 121 -14.19 -1.90 -0.65
CA LYS A 121 -13.78 -1.58 -2.02
C LYS A 121 -13.58 -0.09 -2.24
N ARG A 122 -14.31 0.76 -1.50
CA ARG A 122 -14.34 2.20 -1.73
C ARG A 122 -13.76 2.96 -0.54
N ILE A 123 -12.71 3.72 -0.78
CA ILE A 123 -12.10 4.63 0.20
C ILE A 123 -12.35 6.05 -0.30
N ILE A 124 -13.09 6.85 0.47
CA ILE A 124 -13.37 8.25 0.13
C ILE A 124 -12.33 9.13 0.83
N GLY A 125 -11.79 10.14 0.13
CA GLY A 125 -10.83 11.07 0.72
C GLY A 125 -9.36 10.61 0.67
N TRP A 126 -9.05 9.52 -0.04
CA TRP A 126 -7.67 9.01 -0.11
C TRP A 126 -6.77 9.94 -0.92
N GLY A 127 -5.85 10.62 -0.23
CA GLY A 127 -4.91 11.57 -0.85
C GLY A 127 -5.52 12.93 -1.20
N ASP A 128 -6.79 13.20 -0.86
CA ASP A 128 -7.44 14.49 -1.12
C ASP A 128 -7.00 15.59 -0.14
N HIS A 129 -6.44 15.19 1.01
CA HIS A 129 -5.93 16.07 2.06
C HIS A 129 -4.73 15.42 2.76
N GLU A 130 -4.03 16.19 3.59
CA GLU A 130 -2.89 15.67 4.33
C GLU A 130 -3.29 14.55 5.31
N MET A 131 -2.77 13.36 5.06
CA MET A 131 -3.03 12.18 5.88
C MET A 131 -1.73 11.43 6.15
N THR A 132 -1.51 11.07 7.42
CA THR A 132 -0.42 10.17 7.80
C THR A 132 -0.89 8.72 7.74
N VAL A 133 -0.24 7.89 6.92
CA VAL A 133 -0.57 6.47 6.78
C VAL A 133 0.58 5.62 7.29
N GLU A 134 0.24 4.64 8.10
CA GLU A 134 1.19 3.68 8.65
C GLU A 134 1.18 2.35 7.86
N PRO A 135 2.12 1.44 8.15
CA PRO A 135 2.30 0.21 7.38
C PRO A 135 1.13 -0.80 7.41
N SER A 136 1.11 -1.67 6.40
CA SER A 136 0.24 -2.84 6.26
C SER A 136 -1.26 -2.51 6.29
N LEU A 137 -1.66 -1.44 5.63
CA LEU A 137 -3.07 -1.13 5.49
C LEU A 137 -3.70 -2.09 4.49
N PHE A 138 -4.96 -2.45 4.73
CA PHE A 138 -5.77 -3.20 3.77
C PHE A 138 -5.28 -4.61 3.43
N GLU A 139 -4.43 -5.21 4.25
CA GLU A 139 -4.05 -6.60 4.09
C GLU A 139 -5.31 -7.49 4.17
N LEU A 140 -5.41 -8.48 3.28
CA LEU A 140 -6.60 -9.35 3.10
C LEU A 140 -7.90 -8.62 2.70
N CYS A 141 -7.85 -7.36 2.29
CA CYS A 141 -8.97 -6.75 1.58
C CYS A 141 -8.94 -7.15 0.09
N PRO A 142 -10.08 -7.42 -0.55
CA PRO A 142 -10.13 -7.57 -2.01
C PRO A 142 -9.76 -6.24 -2.66
N MET A 143 -9.73 -6.21 -3.99
CA MET A 143 -9.44 -4.99 -4.75
C MET A 143 -10.09 -3.73 -4.16
N ILE A 144 -9.23 -2.81 -3.74
CA ILE A 144 -9.61 -1.48 -3.25
C ILE A 144 -9.37 -0.47 -4.37
N ASP A 145 -10.31 0.46 -4.54
CA ASP A 145 -10.18 1.61 -5.42
C ASP A 145 -9.25 2.67 -4.80
N ILE A 146 -7.97 2.32 -4.71
CA ILE A 146 -6.86 3.24 -4.45
C ILE A 146 -6.00 3.25 -5.70
N ASN A 147 -6.00 4.39 -6.40
CA ASN A 147 -5.32 4.55 -7.68
C ASN A 147 -4.35 5.74 -7.71
N ILE A 148 -4.19 6.44 -6.58
CA ILE A 148 -3.30 7.60 -6.47
C ILE A 148 -2.42 7.51 -5.22
N TRP A 149 -1.16 7.88 -5.40
CA TRP A 149 -0.22 8.21 -4.33
C TRP A 149 0.35 9.60 -4.58
N ASN A 150 0.04 10.57 -3.71
CA ASN A 150 0.45 11.96 -3.89
C ASN A 150 1.12 12.56 -2.64
N ASN A 151 1.63 13.79 -2.76
CA ASN A 151 2.34 14.48 -1.67
C ASN A 151 1.49 14.74 -0.40
N ASN A 152 0.16 14.59 -0.47
CA ASN A 152 -0.69 14.70 0.72
C ASN A 152 -0.56 13.48 1.65
N LEU A 153 -0.10 12.33 1.11
CA LEU A 153 0.11 11.12 1.90
C LEU A 153 1.51 11.10 2.50
N LYS A 154 1.58 11.19 3.83
CA LYS A 154 2.81 11.09 4.61
C LYS A 154 2.90 9.68 5.20
N PHE A 155 4.04 9.03 5.13
CA PHE A 155 4.25 7.75 5.79
C PHE A 155 5.61 7.72 6.48
N TYR A 156 5.72 6.95 7.56
CA TYR A 156 6.97 6.75 8.27
C TYR A 156 7.68 5.50 7.73
N GLY A 157 8.71 5.70 6.90
CA GLY A 157 9.62 4.63 6.50
C GLY A 157 10.59 4.34 7.64
N VAL A 158 10.47 3.18 8.29
CA VAL A 158 11.39 2.78 9.37
C VAL A 158 12.61 2.08 8.77
N THR A 159 13.67 2.82 8.46
CA THR A 159 15.06 2.33 8.27
C THR A 159 15.31 1.34 7.11
N MET A 160 16.55 1.36 6.57
CA MET A 160 17.01 0.65 5.36
C MET A 160 16.98 -0.90 5.39
N PHE A 161 16.30 -1.51 6.38
CA PHE A 161 16.22 -2.98 6.52
C PHE A 161 14.85 -3.47 7.00
N SER A 162 13.76 -2.79 6.64
CA SER A 162 12.43 -3.31 6.95
C SER A 162 11.44 -3.15 5.80
N ASP A 163 11.74 -3.87 4.74
CA ASP A 163 10.97 -4.13 3.51
C ASP A 163 9.56 -4.72 3.79
N LYS A 164 9.19 -4.87 5.07
CA LYS A 164 7.93 -5.39 5.58
C LYS A 164 6.93 -4.30 5.97
N TYR A 165 7.19 -3.02 5.73
CA TYR A 165 6.36 -1.98 6.34
C TYR A 165 6.00 -0.79 5.41
N SER A 166 5.42 -1.05 4.25
CA SER A 166 4.70 -0.02 3.48
C SER A 166 3.21 0.05 3.80
N PRO A 167 2.55 1.22 3.69
CA PRO A 167 1.10 1.32 3.81
C PRO A 167 0.31 0.43 2.86
N LEU A 168 0.80 0.18 1.64
CA LEU A 168 0.04 -0.53 0.59
C LEU A 168 0.69 -1.85 0.15
N GLN A 169 1.66 -2.36 0.89
CA GLN A 169 2.24 -3.69 0.59
C GLN A 169 1.16 -4.78 0.60
N TYR A 170 1.31 -5.77 -0.29
CA TYR A 170 0.35 -6.88 -0.46
C TYR A 170 -1.09 -6.46 -0.74
N SER A 171 -1.34 -5.19 -1.04
CA SER A 171 -2.67 -4.70 -1.38
C SER A 171 -3.10 -5.19 -2.77
N TYR A 172 -4.41 -5.24 -2.97
CA TYR A 172 -5.02 -5.74 -4.21
C TYR A 172 -5.34 -4.59 -5.18
N ILE A 173 -4.53 -3.53 -5.18
CA ILE A 173 -4.64 -2.41 -6.13
C ILE A 173 -4.31 -2.85 -7.56
N LYS A 174 -4.91 -2.21 -8.56
CA LYS A 174 -4.73 -2.56 -9.99
C LYS A 174 -3.87 -1.59 -10.76
N GLU A 175 -4.06 -0.31 -10.52
CA GLU A 175 -3.37 0.76 -11.23
C GLU A 175 -3.00 1.83 -10.22
N LEU A 176 -1.88 2.49 -10.43
CA LEU A 176 -1.43 3.53 -9.53
C LEU A 176 -0.82 4.69 -10.31
N THR A 177 -1.29 5.90 -9.98
CA THR A 177 -0.69 7.16 -10.40
C THR A 177 0.12 7.74 -9.25
N ILE A 178 1.39 8.03 -9.49
CA ILE A 178 2.33 8.57 -8.51
C ILE A 178 2.57 10.05 -8.82
N ASN A 179 2.21 10.90 -7.86
CA ASN A 179 2.42 12.34 -7.86
C ASN A 179 3.00 12.80 -6.51
N SER A 180 4.08 12.14 -6.08
CA SER A 180 4.75 12.43 -4.81
C SER A 180 6.25 12.36 -4.98
N SER A 181 6.99 13.23 -4.28
CA SER A 181 8.45 13.15 -4.19
C SER A 181 8.93 12.00 -3.28
N LYS A 182 8.03 11.44 -2.47
CA LYS A 182 8.27 10.31 -1.57
C LYS A 182 7.22 9.24 -1.79
N ILE A 183 7.66 8.05 -2.19
CA ILE A 183 6.79 6.90 -2.41
C ILE A 183 7.13 5.79 -1.42
N PRO A 184 6.14 5.03 -0.95
CA PRO A 184 6.38 3.79 -0.24
C PRO A 184 6.72 2.70 -1.25
N THR A 185 7.22 1.57 -0.76
CA THR A 185 7.26 0.34 -1.57
C THR A 185 5.85 -0.20 -1.81
N PHE A 186 5.60 -0.78 -2.97
CA PHE A 186 4.38 -1.52 -3.31
C PHE A 186 4.66 -3.03 -3.33
N TYR A 187 5.62 -3.47 -2.52
CA TYR A 187 6.02 -4.87 -2.39
C TYR A 187 4.83 -5.83 -2.37
N GLY A 188 4.85 -6.82 -3.25
CA GLY A 188 3.86 -7.89 -3.27
C GLY A 188 2.45 -7.47 -3.67
N CYS A 189 2.25 -6.29 -4.27
CA CYS A 189 0.96 -5.90 -4.88
C CYS A 189 0.71 -6.74 -6.14
N LYS A 190 0.38 -8.03 -5.98
CA LYS A 190 0.32 -9.01 -7.07
C LYS A 190 -0.69 -8.69 -8.16
N GLN A 191 -1.66 -7.81 -7.88
CA GLN A 191 -2.70 -7.38 -8.84
C GLN A 191 -2.39 -6.06 -9.53
N LEU A 192 -1.31 -5.37 -9.14
CA LEU A 192 -0.90 -4.11 -9.74
C LEU A 192 -0.41 -4.37 -11.17
N LYS A 193 -1.10 -3.82 -12.16
CA LYS A 193 -0.84 -3.98 -13.60
C LYS A 193 -0.14 -2.79 -14.22
N LYS A 194 -0.43 -1.60 -13.69
CA LYS A 194 0.00 -0.34 -14.26
C LYS A 194 0.47 0.65 -13.21
N VAL A 195 1.60 1.29 -13.47
CA VAL A 195 2.10 2.41 -12.67
C VAL A 195 2.44 3.58 -13.58
N VAL A 196 1.95 4.78 -13.24
CA VAL A 196 2.21 6.01 -13.96
C VAL A 196 2.86 7.02 -13.02
N PHE A 197 4.07 7.45 -13.33
CA PHE A 197 4.76 8.53 -12.64
C PHE A 197 4.44 9.85 -13.34
N ILE A 198 3.83 10.80 -12.62
CA ILE A 198 3.48 12.11 -13.17
C ILE A 198 4.76 12.93 -13.42
N GLU A 199 4.83 13.60 -14.57
CA GLU A 199 5.89 14.55 -14.87
C GLU A 199 5.98 15.63 -13.78
N GLY A 200 7.20 15.89 -13.30
CA GLY A 200 7.41 16.85 -12.21
C GLY A 200 7.01 16.35 -10.82
N CYS A 201 6.73 15.05 -10.62
CA CYS A 201 6.47 14.49 -9.28
C CYS A 201 7.66 14.60 -8.31
N GLY A 202 8.86 14.92 -8.80
CA GLY A 202 10.05 15.18 -7.98
C GLY A 202 10.85 13.93 -7.60
N ILE A 203 10.47 12.76 -8.11
CA ILE A 203 11.20 11.50 -7.90
C ILE A 203 12.45 11.48 -8.77
N ARG A 204 13.60 11.20 -8.15
CA ARG A 204 14.89 10.97 -8.81
C ARG A 204 15.27 9.50 -8.90
N GLU A 205 14.76 8.69 -7.98
CA GLU A 205 15.14 7.29 -7.83
C GLU A 205 13.91 6.42 -7.62
N ILE A 206 13.86 5.28 -8.32
CA ILE A 206 12.98 4.16 -7.93
C ILE A 206 13.72 3.34 -6.89
N ASP A 207 13.24 3.42 -5.65
CA ASP A 207 13.90 2.91 -4.46
C ASP A 207 13.97 1.36 -4.40
N TYR A 208 14.77 0.85 -3.47
CA TYR A 208 14.92 -0.59 -3.21
C TYR A 208 13.55 -1.26 -3.02
N HIS A 209 13.36 -2.40 -3.68
CA HIS A 209 12.14 -3.21 -3.57
C HIS A 209 10.82 -2.47 -3.91
N ALA A 210 10.87 -1.31 -4.59
CA ALA A 210 9.70 -0.45 -4.79
C ALA A 210 8.48 -1.15 -5.40
N PHE A 211 8.68 -2.12 -6.30
CA PHE A 211 7.64 -2.92 -6.95
C PHE A 211 8.00 -4.40 -6.98
N GLU A 212 8.86 -4.87 -6.05
CA GLU A 212 9.21 -6.28 -6.01
C GLU A 212 7.96 -7.16 -5.81
N ASN A 213 7.88 -8.28 -6.51
CA ASN A 213 6.77 -9.24 -6.45
C ASN A 213 5.41 -8.64 -6.86
N CYS A 214 5.40 -7.52 -7.58
CA CYS A 214 4.22 -7.05 -8.33
C CYS A 214 4.04 -7.90 -9.59
N GLU A 215 3.66 -9.17 -9.41
CA GLU A 215 3.65 -10.19 -10.47
C GLU A 215 2.77 -9.83 -11.67
N SER A 216 1.73 -9.00 -11.52
CA SER A 216 0.89 -8.55 -12.64
C SER A 216 1.40 -7.29 -13.35
N LEU A 217 2.48 -6.66 -12.87
CA LEU A 217 2.93 -5.35 -13.36
C LEU A 217 3.56 -5.49 -14.73
N THR A 218 2.93 -4.86 -15.74
CA THR A 218 3.35 -4.92 -17.14
C THR A 218 3.55 -3.55 -17.78
N ASP A 219 2.84 -2.52 -17.31
CA ASP A 219 2.85 -1.16 -17.86
C ASP A 219 3.44 -0.19 -16.83
N VAL A 220 4.63 0.33 -17.08
CA VAL A 220 5.27 1.34 -16.23
C VAL A 220 5.62 2.54 -17.09
N GLN A 221 5.09 3.70 -16.71
CA GLN A 221 5.36 4.98 -17.36
C GLN A 221 6.20 5.82 -16.42
N LEU A 222 7.52 5.84 -16.63
CA LEU A 222 8.46 6.66 -15.87
C LEU A 222 8.32 8.14 -16.28
N CYS A 223 8.62 9.05 -15.36
CA CYS A 223 8.76 10.48 -15.66
C CYS A 223 10.22 10.84 -15.96
N ASN A 224 10.44 11.97 -16.62
CA ASN A 224 11.78 12.40 -17.06
C ASN A 224 12.77 12.69 -15.92
N SER A 225 12.30 12.88 -14.69
CA SER A 225 13.17 13.16 -13.55
C SER A 225 13.81 11.91 -12.94
N ILE A 226 13.35 10.71 -13.29
CA ILE A 226 13.88 9.46 -12.74
C ILE A 226 15.23 9.14 -13.40
N GLU A 227 16.29 9.22 -12.61
CA GLU A 227 17.68 9.05 -13.03
C GLU A 227 18.29 7.75 -12.51
N SER A 228 17.75 7.15 -11.45
CA SER A 228 18.27 5.90 -10.87
C SER A 228 17.19 4.85 -10.58
N ILE A 229 17.56 3.57 -10.71
CA ILE A 229 16.74 2.42 -10.34
C ILE A 229 17.57 1.51 -9.43
N SER A 230 17.12 1.36 -8.19
CA SER A 230 17.82 0.63 -7.14
C SER A 230 17.65 -0.89 -7.22
N PRO A 231 18.48 -1.67 -6.49
CA PRO A 231 18.39 -3.13 -6.41
C PRO A 231 16.96 -3.62 -6.14
N TYR A 232 16.55 -4.66 -6.88
CA TYR A 232 15.25 -5.31 -6.77
C TYR A 232 14.01 -4.42 -6.97
N ALA A 233 14.16 -3.17 -7.41
CA ALA A 233 13.06 -2.23 -7.61
C ALA A 233 11.89 -2.80 -8.42
N PHE A 234 12.15 -3.63 -9.43
CA PHE A 234 11.16 -4.28 -10.29
C PHE A 234 11.36 -5.81 -10.34
N ALA A 235 11.98 -6.40 -9.32
CA ALA A 235 12.22 -7.84 -9.30
C ALA A 235 10.91 -8.64 -9.24
N ASN A 236 10.85 -9.77 -9.95
CA ASN A 236 9.66 -10.63 -10.05
C ASN A 236 8.40 -9.91 -10.57
N THR A 237 8.57 -8.95 -11.48
CA THR A 237 7.48 -8.30 -12.22
C THR A 237 7.32 -8.91 -13.62
N ASN A 238 6.20 -8.61 -14.30
CA ASN A 238 5.95 -9.06 -15.67
C ASN A 238 6.24 -7.96 -16.73
N ILE A 239 7.07 -6.98 -16.39
CA ILE A 239 7.49 -5.91 -17.30
C ILE A 239 8.29 -6.53 -18.45
N SER A 240 7.83 -6.33 -19.68
CA SER A 240 8.47 -6.87 -20.88
C SER A 240 9.19 -5.81 -21.70
N ASN A 241 8.79 -4.55 -21.56
CA ASN A 241 9.39 -3.37 -22.18
C ASN A 241 9.35 -2.21 -21.19
N LEU A 242 10.39 -1.37 -21.19
CA LEU A 242 10.45 -0.16 -20.38
C LEU A 242 11.34 0.89 -21.06
N ASP A 243 10.85 2.13 -21.15
CA ASP A 243 11.66 3.27 -21.61
C ASP A 243 12.54 3.76 -20.46
N LEU A 244 13.85 3.64 -20.64
CA LEU A 244 14.89 4.01 -19.69
C LEU A 244 15.77 5.15 -20.23
N THR A 245 15.30 5.91 -21.23
CA THR A 245 16.09 6.97 -21.89
C THR A 245 16.55 8.07 -20.93
N ASN A 246 15.84 8.31 -19.84
CA ASN A 246 16.22 9.30 -18.83
C ASN A 246 17.03 8.72 -17.66
N VAL A 247 17.10 7.39 -17.55
CA VAL A 247 17.76 6.69 -16.45
C VAL A 247 19.25 6.65 -16.73
N ARG A 248 20.06 6.99 -15.71
CA ARG A 248 21.53 7.05 -15.75
C ARG A 248 22.19 5.97 -14.92
N GLN A 249 21.50 5.45 -13.90
CA GLN A 249 22.02 4.42 -13.01
C GLN A 249 21.00 3.31 -12.83
N ILE A 250 21.42 2.07 -13.07
CA ILE A 250 20.58 0.89 -12.88
C ILE A 250 21.37 -0.16 -12.11
N ALA A 251 20.79 -0.64 -11.01
CA ALA A 251 21.35 -1.76 -10.26
C ALA A 251 21.23 -3.08 -11.04
N LEU A 252 22.23 -3.95 -10.91
CA LEU A 252 22.29 -5.25 -11.59
C LEU A 252 21.04 -6.13 -11.35
N THR A 253 20.47 -6.05 -10.15
CA THR A 253 19.31 -6.86 -9.73
C THR A 253 17.98 -6.13 -9.85
N ALA A 254 17.94 -4.90 -10.39
CA ALA A 254 16.73 -4.08 -10.49
C ALA A 254 15.57 -4.81 -11.16
N PHE A 255 15.86 -5.60 -12.20
CA PHE A 255 14.88 -6.35 -12.99
C PHE A 255 15.07 -7.87 -12.89
N TYR A 256 15.53 -8.35 -11.74
CA TYR A 256 15.70 -9.79 -11.47
C TYR A 256 14.39 -10.56 -11.75
N ASN A 257 14.49 -11.68 -12.48
CA ASN A 257 13.35 -12.53 -12.85
C ASN A 257 12.19 -11.77 -13.55
N THR A 258 12.51 -10.83 -14.44
CA THR A 258 11.53 -10.17 -15.32
C THR A 258 11.57 -10.78 -16.73
N PRO A 259 10.47 -10.70 -17.52
CA PRO A 259 10.45 -11.12 -18.92
C PRO A 259 10.96 -10.05 -19.89
N LEU A 260 11.75 -9.06 -19.43
CA LEU A 260 12.29 -8.00 -20.27
C LEU A 260 13.00 -8.58 -21.51
N LYS A 261 12.57 -8.13 -22.69
CA LYS A 261 13.16 -8.52 -23.97
C LYS A 261 13.90 -7.37 -24.64
N GLU A 262 13.37 -6.17 -24.49
CA GLU A 262 13.88 -4.95 -25.12
C GLU A 262 13.85 -3.81 -24.09
N ILE A 263 14.87 -2.95 -24.15
CA ILE A 263 14.95 -1.71 -23.37
C ILE A 263 15.40 -0.58 -24.29
N ILE A 264 14.94 0.64 -24.02
CA ILE A 264 15.46 1.86 -24.66
C ILE A 264 16.28 2.60 -23.61
N ILE A 265 17.56 2.82 -23.88
CA ILE A 265 18.51 3.44 -22.94
C ILE A 265 19.24 4.61 -23.60
N ASN A 266 19.78 5.50 -22.79
CA ASN A 266 20.71 6.54 -23.20
C ASN A 266 22.17 6.05 -23.08
N ASN A 267 23.07 6.62 -23.87
CA ASN A 267 24.47 6.20 -23.96
C ASN A 267 25.32 6.55 -22.73
N ASN A 268 24.76 7.22 -21.72
CA ASN A 268 25.44 7.65 -20.49
C ASN A 268 25.01 6.85 -19.24
N ILE A 269 24.59 5.58 -19.39
CA ILE A 269 24.26 4.74 -18.24
C ILE A 269 25.53 4.21 -17.59
N PHE A 270 25.70 4.49 -16.29
CA PHE A 270 26.74 3.90 -15.45
C PHE A 270 26.14 2.77 -14.61
N GLN A 271 26.80 1.61 -14.60
CA GLN A 271 26.42 0.51 -13.71
C GLN A 271 26.92 0.82 -12.29
N SER A 272 26.02 0.80 -11.30
CA SER A 272 26.44 0.79 -9.90
C SER A 272 26.63 -0.65 -9.44
N ARG A 273 27.87 -1.04 -9.11
CA ARG A 273 28.17 -2.29 -8.40
C ARG A 273 27.76 -2.10 -6.93
N PRO A 274 26.83 -2.88 -6.37
CA PRO A 274 26.69 -2.96 -4.92
C PRO A 274 27.89 -3.71 -4.33
N ASP A 275 28.38 -3.27 -3.18
CA ASP A 275 29.56 -3.81 -2.47
C ASP A 275 29.38 -5.26 -1.91
N TYR A 276 28.39 -6.02 -2.36
CA TYR A 276 28.16 -7.39 -1.94
C TYR A 276 27.85 -8.28 -3.15
N TYR A 277 28.86 -9.08 -3.56
CA TYR A 277 28.77 -10.20 -4.54
C TYR A 277 27.64 -11.17 -4.14
N TRP A 278 26.92 -11.85 -5.04
CA TRP A 278 27.34 -13.04 -5.81
C TRP A 278 26.65 -13.11 -7.20
N PRO A 279 27.38 -13.12 -8.33
CA PRO A 279 26.78 -13.30 -9.65
C PRO A 279 26.81 -14.78 -10.07
N THR A 280 25.67 -15.33 -10.47
CA THR A 280 25.62 -16.46 -11.41
C THR A 280 24.35 -16.33 -12.24
N ASP A 281 24.55 -16.25 -13.56
CA ASP A 281 23.58 -16.07 -14.65
C ASP A 281 23.16 -14.63 -14.96
N VAL A 282 23.93 -13.99 -15.84
CA VAL A 282 23.71 -12.66 -16.40
C VAL A 282 23.10 -12.77 -17.80
N VAL A 283 21.95 -12.14 -18.01
CA VAL A 283 21.28 -11.95 -19.31
C VAL A 283 21.79 -10.64 -19.91
N LEU A 284 22.54 -10.75 -21.01
CA LEU A 284 22.89 -9.62 -21.85
C LEU A 284 21.65 -9.14 -22.62
N LEU A 285 21.21 -7.91 -22.39
CA LEU A 285 20.27 -7.24 -23.29
C LEU A 285 21.05 -6.57 -24.42
N GLU A 286 20.60 -6.83 -25.66
CA GLU A 286 21.13 -6.19 -26.87
C GLU A 286 20.46 -4.80 -27.03
N TYR A 287 21.29 -3.77 -27.09
CA TYR A 287 20.86 -2.40 -27.39
C TYR A 287 20.56 -2.27 -28.90
N ASN A 288 19.35 -1.88 -29.28
CA ASN A 288 19.01 -1.50 -30.65
C ASN A 288 18.85 0.03 -30.75
N GLU A 289 19.93 0.70 -31.10
CA GLU A 289 19.90 2.11 -31.49
C GLU A 289 19.14 2.22 -32.82
N ARG A 290 18.04 2.99 -32.87
CA ARG A 290 17.44 3.39 -34.15
C ARG A 290 18.30 4.50 -34.78
N ASN A 291 19.52 4.17 -35.17
CA ASN A 291 20.23 4.91 -36.21
C ASN A 291 21.38 4.11 -36.82
N HIS A 292 21.60 4.39 -38.09
CA HIS A 292 22.37 3.60 -39.05
C HIS A 292 23.82 3.38 -38.60
N SER A 293 24.25 2.12 -38.65
CA SER A 293 25.64 1.61 -38.60
C SER A 293 26.30 1.41 -37.22
N LYS A 294 26.06 0.21 -36.67
CA LYS A 294 26.94 -0.63 -35.82
C LYS A 294 27.75 0.08 -34.70
N PHE A 295 27.27 -0.07 -33.47
CA PHE A 295 28.07 -0.47 -32.29
C PHE A 295 27.18 -1.34 -31.38
N ARG A 296 27.72 -2.45 -30.85
CA ARG A 296 27.02 -3.37 -29.93
C ARG A 296 27.57 -3.19 -28.52
N ASN A 297 26.89 -2.40 -27.70
CA ASN A 297 27.11 -2.36 -26.25
C ASN A 297 26.02 -3.21 -25.58
N PHE A 298 26.42 -4.01 -24.60
CA PHE A 298 25.51 -4.93 -23.90
C PHE A 298 25.31 -4.45 -22.47
N ILE A 299 24.06 -4.38 -22.01
CA ILE A 299 23.74 -4.13 -20.61
C ILE A 299 23.17 -5.41 -20.00
N CYS A 300 23.77 -5.87 -18.91
CA CYS A 300 23.22 -6.96 -18.13
C CYS A 300 22.12 -6.45 -17.20
N LEU A 301 20.87 -6.88 -17.38
CA LEU A 301 19.75 -6.46 -16.51
C LEU A 301 18.94 -7.59 -15.85
N SER A 302 19.13 -8.87 -16.21
CA SER A 302 18.35 -9.96 -15.59
C SER A 302 19.14 -11.27 -15.50
N GLY A 303 18.67 -12.21 -14.67
CA GLY A 303 19.24 -13.55 -14.51
C GLY A 303 18.12 -14.56 -14.23
N LYS A 304 18.17 -15.74 -14.85
CA LYS A 304 17.31 -16.89 -14.53
C LYS A 304 18.19 -18.05 -14.09
N PHE A 305 17.93 -18.60 -12.90
CA PHE A 305 18.68 -19.72 -12.37
C PHE A 305 18.42 -21.01 -13.18
N GLY A 306 19.47 -21.53 -13.81
CA GLY A 306 19.56 -22.90 -14.27
C GLY A 306 20.77 -23.55 -13.61
N SER A 307 20.59 -24.70 -12.95
CA SER A 307 21.65 -25.41 -12.24
C SER A 307 22.67 -26.02 -13.22
N GLN A 308 23.60 -25.24 -13.74
CA GLN A 308 24.86 -25.72 -14.33
C GLN A 308 25.78 -24.53 -14.62
N GLY A 309 26.87 -24.44 -13.85
CA GLY A 309 27.79 -23.30 -13.91
C GLY A 309 28.58 -23.21 -15.22
N ILE A 310 29.09 -22.00 -15.51
CA ILE A 310 30.22 -21.72 -16.43
C ILE A 310 30.65 -20.24 -16.35
N ASP A 311 31.98 -20.07 -16.42
CA ASP A 311 32.86 -19.00 -16.96
C ASP A 311 32.57 -17.50 -16.75
N ASN A 312 33.41 -16.87 -15.91
CA ASN A 312 33.42 -15.46 -15.52
C ASN A 312 34.17 -14.52 -16.50
N SER A 313 34.48 -14.94 -17.73
CA SER A 313 35.38 -14.19 -18.62
C SER A 313 34.75 -13.12 -19.54
N ARG A 314 33.45 -12.79 -19.42
CA ARG A 314 32.76 -11.86 -20.36
C ARG A 314 31.87 -10.79 -19.73
N PHE A 315 32.30 -10.18 -18.63
CA PHE A 315 31.63 -8.97 -18.15
C PHE A 315 32.15 -7.76 -18.95
N CYS A 316 31.28 -7.16 -19.78
CA CYS A 316 31.56 -5.88 -20.42
C CYS A 316 31.77 -4.80 -19.34
N GLU A 317 32.99 -4.32 -19.20
CA GLU A 317 33.27 -3.04 -18.56
C GLU A 317 32.76 -1.94 -19.50
N ILE A 318 31.82 -1.14 -19.01
CA ILE A 318 31.36 0.08 -19.68
C ILE A 318 32.21 1.21 -19.09
N TYR A 319 33.12 1.77 -19.90
CA TYR A 319 33.94 2.94 -19.55
C TYR A 319 33.21 4.24 -19.88
#